data_AF-A0A9P6YBY2-F1
#
_entry.id   AF-A0A9P6YBY2-F1
#
_cell.length_a   1.000
_cell.length_b   1.000
_cell.length_c   1.000
_cell.angle_alpha   90.00
_cell.angle_beta   90.00
_cell.angle_gamma   90.00
#
_symmetry.space_group_name_H-M   'P 1'
#
loop_
_entity.id
_entity.type
_entity.pdbx_description
1 polymer ?
#
loop_
_entity_poly.entity_id
_entity_poly.type
_entity_poly.pdbx_seq_one_letter_code
_entity_poly.pdbx_strand_id
1 'polypeptide(L)'
;MDTFIHYGLAAGMQAWRDSGLEVTEANAERIGVIVGSGIGGLPRIEETQVEYLAKGPRRISPFFVPGSLINLISGHLSIAYGMKGPSYAVVSACTTGLHCIGDAARLIEYGDADVMVAGGAESTVSPLCIGGFAAMRALSTRNDDPQTASRPWDRDRDGFVLGEGAGVLVLEEYEHAKKRGARIYGELAGYGMSSDAHHITAPDKDGPRRGVLNALRNGGLNADDIQYVNAHGTSTPLGDKNETDALKLAP
;
A
#
# COMPACT_ATOMS: atom_id res chain seq x y z
N MET A 1 -15.01 -10.56 -8.08
CA MET A 1 -14.32 -9.70 -7.08
C MET A 1 -14.11 -8.36 -7.75
N ASP A 2 -13.94 -7.28 -6.99
CA ASP A 2 -13.51 -6.00 -7.56
C ASP A 2 -12.06 -6.09 -8.09
N THR A 3 -11.70 -5.23 -9.04
CA THR A 3 -10.40 -5.23 -9.73
C THR A 3 -9.23 -5.00 -8.78
N PHE A 4 -9.39 -4.23 -7.69
CA PHE A 4 -8.30 -4.05 -6.72
C PHE A 4 -7.89 -5.40 -6.09
N ILE A 5 -8.84 -6.32 -5.91
CA ILE A 5 -8.57 -7.69 -5.45
C ILE A 5 -7.79 -8.46 -6.52
N HIS A 6 -8.17 -8.34 -7.79
CA HIS A 6 -7.45 -9.01 -8.88
C HIS A 6 -5.97 -8.58 -8.93
N TYR A 7 -5.69 -7.28 -8.80
CA TYR A 7 -4.32 -6.77 -8.77
C TYR A 7 -3.56 -7.28 -7.55
N GLY A 8 -4.15 -7.20 -6.35
CA GLY A 8 -3.54 -7.70 -5.12
C GLY A 8 -3.21 -9.20 -5.19
N LEU A 9 -4.11 -10.01 -5.75
CA LEU A 9 -3.87 -11.43 -5.97
C LEU A 9 -2.77 -11.70 -6.99
N ALA A 10 -2.79 -11.01 -8.12
CA ALA A 10 -1.76 -11.20 -9.14
C ALA A 10 -0.37 -10.86 -8.61
N ALA A 11 -0.21 -9.70 -7.95
CA ALA A 11 1.06 -9.29 -7.35
C ALA A 11 1.49 -10.22 -6.20
N GLY A 12 0.57 -10.60 -5.31
CA GLY A 12 0.86 -11.53 -4.21
C GLY A 12 1.29 -12.91 -4.68
N MET A 13 0.63 -13.46 -5.71
CA MET A 13 1.01 -14.74 -6.31
C MET A 13 2.35 -14.65 -7.05
N GLN A 14 2.67 -13.52 -7.68
CA GLN A 14 3.97 -13.29 -8.31
C GLN A 14 5.09 -13.25 -7.26
N ALA A 15 4.91 -12.45 -6.20
CA ALA A 15 5.88 -12.34 -5.10
C ALA A 15 6.08 -13.68 -4.39
N TRP A 16 5.00 -14.43 -4.13
CA TRP A 16 5.08 -15.76 -3.53
C TRP A 16 5.84 -16.75 -4.40
N ARG A 17 5.60 -16.77 -5.72
CA ARG A 17 6.36 -17.64 -6.63
C ARG A 17 7.83 -17.26 -6.71
N ASP A 18 8.15 -15.96 -6.72
CA ASP A 18 9.52 -15.48 -6.75
C ASP A 18 10.31 -15.81 -5.47
N SER A 19 9.64 -15.90 -4.31
CA SER A 19 10.30 -16.30 -3.05
C SER A 19 10.79 -17.75 -3.08
N GLY A 20 10.18 -18.61 -3.90
CA GLY A 20 10.46 -20.04 -3.97
C GLY A 20 10.07 -20.82 -2.71
N LEU A 21 9.27 -20.24 -1.82
CA LEU A 21 8.80 -20.91 -0.60
C LEU A 21 7.55 -21.75 -0.89
N GLU A 22 7.48 -22.92 -0.25
CA GLU A 22 6.29 -23.77 -0.26
C GLU A 22 5.65 -23.79 1.13
N VAL A 23 4.32 -23.74 1.15
CA VAL A 23 3.54 -23.93 2.38
C VAL A 23 3.45 -25.43 2.65
N THR A 24 3.77 -25.80 3.88
CA THR A 24 3.68 -27.15 4.41
C THR A 24 2.88 -27.13 5.71
N GLU A 25 2.43 -28.29 6.19
CA GLU A 25 1.76 -28.37 7.49
C GLU A 25 2.65 -27.85 8.63
N ALA A 26 3.97 -28.01 8.52
CA ALA A 26 4.93 -27.60 9.55
C ALA A 26 5.19 -26.09 9.62
N ASN A 27 4.93 -25.33 8.55
CA ASN A 27 5.21 -23.88 8.50
C ASN A 27 3.97 -23.01 8.27
N ALA A 28 2.82 -23.59 7.92
CA ALA A 28 1.61 -22.83 7.54
C ALA A 28 1.19 -21.80 8.60
N GLU A 29 1.29 -22.14 9.89
CA GLU A 29 0.91 -21.26 11.02
C GLU A 29 1.89 -20.10 11.24
N ARG A 30 3.04 -20.14 10.58
CA ARG A 30 4.11 -19.14 10.65
C ARG A 30 4.17 -18.24 9.41
N ILE A 31 3.26 -18.44 8.47
CA ILE A 31 3.17 -17.67 7.22
C ILE A 31 1.87 -16.85 7.25
N GLY A 32 1.99 -15.54 7.23
CA GLY A 32 0.86 -14.61 7.27
C GLY A 32 0.75 -13.72 6.03
N VAL A 33 -0.32 -12.92 5.97
CA VAL A 33 -0.63 -12.02 4.83
C VAL A 33 -1.20 -10.68 5.30
N ILE A 34 -0.59 -9.58 4.87
CA ILE A 34 -1.08 -8.22 5.11
C ILE A 34 -1.03 -7.42 3.79
N VAL A 35 -2.09 -7.54 2.98
CA VAL A 35 -2.22 -6.75 1.76
C VAL A 35 -3.42 -5.82 1.89
N GLY A 36 -3.14 -4.51 1.89
CA GLY A 36 -4.12 -3.46 2.10
C GLY A 36 -4.58 -2.76 0.83
N SER A 37 -5.53 -1.85 0.99
CA SER A 37 -6.01 -0.95 -0.06
C SER A 37 -6.43 0.37 0.57
N GLY A 38 -6.25 1.49 -0.12
CA GLY A 38 -6.59 2.81 0.41
C GLY A 38 -8.09 3.05 0.42
N ILE A 39 -8.77 2.68 -0.67
CA ILE A 39 -10.20 2.89 -0.88
C ILE A 39 -10.95 1.55 -1.07
N GLY A 40 -10.34 0.57 -1.74
CA GLY A 40 -10.93 -0.75 -1.94
C GLY A 40 -11.94 -0.80 -3.09
N GLY A 41 -13.03 -1.54 -2.91
CA GLY A 41 -13.96 -1.91 -3.99
C GLY A 41 -14.94 -0.82 -4.43
N LEU A 42 -14.51 0.43 -4.54
CA LEU A 42 -15.35 1.56 -4.90
C LEU A 42 -16.04 1.38 -6.27
N PRO A 43 -15.39 0.93 -7.36
CA PRO A 43 -16.08 0.66 -8.62
C PRO A 43 -17.25 -0.31 -8.47
N ARG A 44 -17.05 -1.41 -7.74
CA ARG A 44 -18.12 -2.38 -7.47
C ARG A 44 -19.25 -1.81 -6.60
N ILE A 45 -18.93 -0.90 -5.67
CA ILE A 45 -19.94 -0.18 -4.88
C ILE A 45 -20.79 0.73 -5.80
N GLU A 46 -20.16 1.45 -6.72
CA GLU A 46 -20.84 2.29 -7.71
C GLU A 46 -21.79 1.48 -8.59
N GLU A 47 -21.29 0.39 -9.19
CA GLU A 47 -22.08 -0.50 -10.04
C GLU A 47 -23.26 -1.09 -9.27
N THR A 48 -23.02 -1.56 -8.05
CA THR A 48 -24.07 -2.16 -7.21
C THR A 48 -25.12 -1.13 -6.82
N GLN A 49 -24.72 0.12 -6.54
CA GLN A 49 -25.66 1.21 -6.24
C GLN A 49 -26.55 1.52 -7.45
N VAL A 50 -25.99 1.56 -8.66
CA VAL A 50 -26.77 1.76 -9.90
C VAL A 50 -27.78 0.63 -10.08
N GLU A 51 -27.38 -0.63 -9.91
CA GLU A 51 -28.29 -1.77 -10.00
C GLU A 51 -29.38 -1.73 -8.93
N TYR A 52 -29.02 -1.38 -7.70
CA TYR A 52 -29.94 -1.25 -6.57
C TYR A 52 -31.02 -0.19 -6.84
N LEU A 53 -30.63 1.00 -7.33
CA LEU A 53 -31.58 2.07 -7.63
C LEU A 53 -32.50 1.70 -8.80
N ALA A 54 -31.96 1.02 -9.83
CA ALA A 54 -32.73 0.68 -11.01
C ALA A 54 -33.69 -0.50 -10.79
N LYS A 55 -33.32 -1.48 -9.97
CA LYS A 55 -33.99 -2.79 -9.92
C LYS A 55 -34.27 -3.32 -8.50
N GLY A 56 -33.92 -2.56 -7.47
CA GLY A 56 -34.16 -2.88 -6.07
C GLY A 56 -33.16 -3.87 -5.44
N PRO A 57 -33.28 -4.12 -4.12
CA PRO A 57 -32.28 -4.85 -3.32
C PRO A 57 -32.05 -6.30 -3.73
N ARG A 58 -33.01 -6.95 -4.39
CA ARG A 58 -32.87 -8.35 -4.84
C ARG A 58 -31.85 -8.53 -5.97
N ARG A 59 -31.37 -7.44 -6.58
CA ARG A 59 -30.33 -7.48 -7.62
C ARG A 59 -28.92 -7.37 -7.07
N ILE A 60 -28.75 -7.03 -5.79
CA ILE A 60 -27.44 -7.01 -5.15
C ILE A 60 -26.88 -8.43 -5.15
N SER A 61 -25.68 -8.59 -5.74
CA SER A 61 -25.00 -9.88 -5.79
C SER A 61 -24.72 -10.41 -4.37
N PRO A 62 -24.91 -11.72 -4.09
CA PRO A 62 -24.47 -12.31 -2.81
C PRO A 62 -22.95 -12.20 -2.62
N PHE A 63 -22.19 -12.00 -3.70
CA PHE A 63 -20.75 -11.76 -3.66
C PHE A 63 -20.39 -10.27 -3.60
N PHE A 64 -21.35 -9.37 -3.39
CA PHE A 64 -21.08 -7.94 -3.27
C PHE A 64 -20.08 -7.68 -2.15
N VAL A 65 -20.45 -8.03 -0.91
CA VAL A 65 -19.64 -7.81 0.29
C VAL A 65 -18.27 -8.49 0.18
N PRO A 66 -18.13 -9.82 -0.01
CA PRO A 66 -16.81 -10.44 -0.12
C PRO A 66 -16.03 -10.00 -1.36
N GLY A 67 -16.71 -9.49 -2.39
CA GLY A 67 -16.05 -8.94 -3.57
C GLY A 67 -15.55 -7.51 -3.41
N SER A 68 -15.89 -6.80 -2.33
CA SER A 68 -15.57 -5.38 -2.12
C SER A 68 -14.74 -5.11 -0.86
N LEU A 69 -14.71 -6.03 0.10
CA LEU A 69 -13.98 -5.86 1.35
C LEU A 69 -12.46 -5.88 1.13
N ILE A 70 -11.76 -4.90 1.70
CA ILE A 70 -10.31 -4.69 1.51
C ILE A 70 -9.49 -5.91 1.96
N ASN A 71 -9.83 -6.49 3.11
CA ASN A 71 -9.09 -7.62 3.69
C ASN A 71 -9.21 -8.93 2.90
N LEU A 72 -10.03 -8.98 1.85
CA LEU A 72 -10.24 -10.19 1.07
C LEU A 72 -9.08 -10.45 0.10
N ILE A 73 -8.17 -9.49 -0.13
CA ILE A 73 -6.88 -9.81 -0.76
C ILE A 73 -6.11 -10.79 0.12
N SER A 74 -5.87 -10.41 1.38
CA SER A 74 -5.19 -11.28 2.36
C SER A 74 -5.94 -12.60 2.54
N GLY A 75 -7.27 -12.55 2.69
CA GLY A 75 -8.09 -13.75 2.82
C GLY A 75 -7.96 -14.70 1.63
N HIS A 76 -8.02 -14.21 0.39
CA HIS A 76 -7.89 -15.04 -0.80
C HIS A 76 -6.48 -15.60 -0.98
N LEU A 77 -5.41 -14.85 -0.68
CA LEU A 77 -4.04 -15.37 -0.69
C LEU A 77 -3.85 -16.48 0.34
N SER A 78 -4.35 -16.26 1.57
CA SER A 78 -4.30 -17.25 2.64
C SER A 78 -5.02 -18.55 2.25
N ILE A 79 -6.21 -18.44 1.65
CA ILE A 79 -6.96 -19.60 1.14
C ILE A 79 -6.20 -20.29 0.00
N ALA A 80 -5.66 -19.53 -0.95
CA ALA A 80 -5.02 -20.07 -2.15
C ALA A 80 -3.77 -20.90 -1.85
N TYR A 81 -3.01 -20.50 -0.81
CA TYR A 81 -1.73 -21.13 -0.46
C TYR A 81 -1.76 -21.92 0.86
N GLY A 82 -2.85 -21.86 1.62
CA GLY A 82 -2.96 -22.54 2.92
C GLY A 82 -2.18 -21.86 4.04
N MET A 83 -2.00 -20.54 3.97
CA MET A 83 -1.32 -19.74 4.99
C MET A 83 -2.25 -19.54 6.19
N LYS A 84 -1.75 -19.80 7.40
CA LYS A 84 -2.54 -19.83 8.65
C LYS A 84 -2.04 -18.87 9.73
N GLY A 85 -0.98 -18.11 9.45
CA GLY A 85 -0.49 -17.05 10.33
C GLY A 85 -1.36 -15.79 10.33
N PRO A 86 -0.86 -14.67 10.88
CA PRO A 86 -1.61 -13.40 10.93
C PRO A 86 -2.12 -12.96 9.56
N SER A 87 -3.42 -12.68 9.45
CA SER A 87 -4.05 -12.31 8.18
C SER A 87 -5.06 -11.18 8.36
N TYR A 88 -4.69 -9.97 7.95
CA TYR A 88 -5.54 -8.78 8.01
C TYR A 88 -5.19 -7.79 6.90
N ALA A 89 -5.77 -6.59 6.92
CA ALA A 89 -5.41 -5.51 6.01
C ALA A 89 -5.39 -4.18 6.75
N VAL A 90 -4.43 -3.33 6.39
CA VAL A 90 -4.35 -1.93 6.86
C VAL A 90 -5.03 -1.02 5.84
N VAL A 91 -5.55 0.10 6.32
CA VAL A 91 -6.08 1.19 5.48
C VAL A 91 -5.57 2.51 6.05
N SER A 92 -4.75 3.22 5.27
CA SER A 92 -4.19 4.52 5.63
C SER A 92 -3.95 5.39 4.39
N ALA A 93 -4.87 5.35 3.43
CA ALA A 93 -4.80 6.07 2.16
C ALA A 93 -3.47 5.82 1.42
N CYS A 94 -2.74 6.87 1.04
CA CYS A 94 -1.50 6.78 0.27
C CYS A 94 -0.38 5.97 0.95
N THR A 95 -0.41 5.83 2.28
CA THR A 95 0.61 5.06 3.02
C THR A 95 0.25 3.60 3.24
N THR A 96 -0.92 3.14 2.77
CA THR A 96 -1.45 1.81 3.07
C THR A 96 -0.45 0.70 2.78
N GLY A 97 0.15 0.69 1.60
CA GLY A 97 1.13 -0.34 1.23
C GLY A 97 2.37 -0.34 2.13
N LEU A 98 2.88 0.86 2.48
CA LEU A 98 4.04 1.00 3.37
C LEU A 98 3.73 0.53 4.79
N HIS A 99 2.55 0.86 5.32
CA HIS A 99 2.16 0.39 6.66
C HIS A 99 1.94 -1.12 6.68
N CYS A 100 1.36 -1.71 5.64
CA CYS A 100 1.27 -3.18 5.53
C CYS A 100 2.65 -3.85 5.60
N ILE A 101 3.64 -3.33 4.86
CA ILE A 101 5.02 -3.85 4.85
C ILE A 101 5.68 -3.66 6.22
N GLY A 102 5.55 -2.47 6.81
CA GLY A 102 6.12 -2.16 8.13
C GLY A 102 5.51 -3.00 9.25
N ASP A 103 4.19 -3.16 9.28
CA ASP A 103 3.49 -3.97 10.28
C ASP A 103 3.83 -5.46 10.13
N ALA A 104 3.97 -5.94 8.89
CA ALA A 104 4.43 -7.30 8.61
C ALA A 104 5.86 -7.54 9.13
N ALA A 105 6.75 -6.57 8.98
CA ALA A 105 8.10 -6.62 9.55
C ALA A 105 8.05 -6.72 11.07
N ARG A 106 7.17 -5.94 11.74
CA ARG A 106 6.99 -6.00 13.19
C ARG A 106 6.53 -7.37 13.68
N LEU A 107 5.64 -8.04 12.95
CA LEU A 107 5.22 -9.39 13.32
C LEU A 107 6.36 -10.40 13.23
N ILE A 108 7.24 -10.26 12.24
CA ILE A 108 8.45 -11.10 12.12
C ILE A 108 9.44 -10.78 13.25
N GLU A 109 9.76 -9.50 13.46
CA GLU A 109 10.65 -9.04 14.54
C GLU A 109 10.18 -9.51 15.92
N TYR A 110 8.87 -9.49 16.16
CA TYR A 110 8.27 -9.93 17.43
C TYR A 110 8.20 -11.46 17.57
N GLY A 111 8.34 -12.21 16.48
CA GLY A 111 8.27 -13.66 16.45
C GLY A 111 6.86 -14.23 16.27
N ASP A 112 5.87 -13.43 15.87
CA ASP A 112 4.51 -13.90 15.58
C ASP A 112 4.39 -14.59 14.20
N ALA A 113 5.33 -14.33 13.29
CA ALA A 113 5.44 -15.00 11.99
C ALA A 113 6.91 -15.18 11.60
N ASP A 114 7.20 -16.17 10.75
CA ASP A 114 8.52 -16.31 10.12
C ASP A 114 8.52 -15.72 8.71
N VAL A 115 7.34 -15.65 8.07
CA VAL A 115 7.15 -15.15 6.71
C VAL A 115 5.87 -14.34 6.60
N MET A 116 5.91 -13.21 5.90
CA MET A 116 4.73 -12.38 5.64
C MET A 116 4.66 -11.97 4.18
N VAL A 117 3.50 -12.18 3.55
CA VAL A 117 3.16 -11.60 2.24
C VAL A 117 2.52 -10.25 2.47
N ALA A 118 3.21 -9.15 2.13
CA ALA A 118 2.78 -7.81 2.53
C ALA A 118 2.84 -6.78 1.41
N GLY A 119 1.88 -5.85 1.37
CA GLY A 119 1.87 -4.80 0.36
C GLY A 119 0.53 -4.07 0.23
N GLY A 120 0.26 -3.56 -0.97
CA GLY A 120 -0.97 -2.83 -1.24
C GLY A 120 -1.47 -2.99 -2.68
N ALA A 121 -2.78 -2.82 -2.86
CA ALA A 121 -3.44 -2.80 -4.14
C ALA A 121 -4.53 -1.73 -4.20
N GLU A 122 -4.71 -1.11 -5.37
CA GLU A 122 -5.74 -0.10 -5.59
C GLU A 122 -6.23 -0.17 -7.04
N SER A 123 -7.54 -0.05 -7.23
CA SER A 123 -8.16 0.08 -8.56
C SER A 123 -9.43 0.91 -8.43
N THR A 124 -9.24 2.22 -8.31
CA THR A 124 -10.33 3.17 -8.13
C THR A 124 -10.38 4.19 -9.24
N VAL A 125 -9.98 3.83 -10.46
CA VAL A 125 -10.26 4.64 -11.64
C VAL A 125 -11.75 4.50 -11.99
N SER A 126 -12.59 5.20 -11.23
CA SER A 126 -14.05 5.19 -11.34
C SER A 126 -14.64 6.61 -11.29
N PRO A 127 -15.87 6.81 -11.79
CA PRO A 127 -16.55 8.11 -11.75
C PRO A 127 -16.59 8.76 -10.36
N LEU A 128 -16.95 8.05 -9.27
CA LEU A 128 -16.99 8.70 -7.95
C LEU A 128 -15.59 9.01 -7.42
N CYS A 129 -14.59 8.17 -7.69
CA CYS A 129 -13.24 8.42 -7.23
C CYS A 129 -12.63 9.64 -7.95
N ILE A 130 -12.66 9.65 -9.28
CA ILE A 130 -12.19 10.77 -10.10
C ILE A 130 -12.96 12.04 -9.75
N GLY A 131 -14.30 11.96 -9.65
CA GLY A 131 -15.14 13.09 -9.26
C GLY A 131 -14.83 13.61 -7.85
N GLY A 132 -14.58 12.72 -6.89
CA GLY A 132 -14.23 13.06 -5.52
C GLY A 132 -12.89 13.79 -5.42
N PHE A 133 -11.84 13.25 -6.04
CA PHE A 133 -10.53 13.91 -6.05
C PHE A 133 -10.52 15.19 -6.89
N ALA A 134 -11.27 15.24 -8.00
CA ALA A 134 -11.45 16.47 -8.79
C ALA A 134 -12.19 17.55 -7.99
N ALA A 135 -13.23 17.20 -7.22
CA ALA A 135 -13.96 18.13 -6.36
C ALA A 135 -13.06 18.73 -5.26
N MET A 136 -12.10 17.94 -4.75
CA MET A 136 -11.05 18.41 -3.83
C MET A 136 -9.95 19.23 -4.52
N ARG A 137 -9.98 19.37 -5.86
CA ARG A 137 -8.91 19.99 -6.67
C ARG A 137 -7.54 19.36 -6.45
N ALA A 138 -7.53 18.03 -6.23
CA ALA A 138 -6.30 17.29 -5.97
C ALA A 138 -5.68 16.69 -7.25
N LEU A 139 -6.49 16.50 -8.30
CA LEU A 139 -6.03 15.96 -9.59
C LEU A 139 -5.47 17.06 -10.49
N SER A 140 -4.45 16.71 -11.27
CA SER A 140 -4.01 17.54 -12.42
C SER A 140 -5.17 17.72 -13.41
N THR A 141 -5.25 18.91 -14.00
CA THR A 141 -6.27 19.27 -15.01
C THR A 141 -5.70 19.40 -16.42
N ARG A 142 -4.44 19.01 -16.61
CA ARG A 142 -3.70 19.03 -17.88
C ARG A 142 -4.16 17.92 -18.83
N ASN A 143 -5.41 17.99 -19.25
CA ASN A 143 -6.03 17.00 -20.13
C ASN A 143 -5.54 17.10 -21.59
N ASP A 144 -4.99 18.25 -21.97
CA ASP A 144 -4.42 18.53 -23.28
C ASP A 144 -3.01 17.94 -23.47
N ASP A 145 -2.29 17.67 -22.38
CA ASP A 145 -1.00 16.99 -22.39
C ASP A 145 -0.83 16.00 -21.20
N PRO A 146 -1.51 14.83 -21.24
CA PRO A 146 -1.50 13.87 -20.14
C PRO A 146 -0.11 13.29 -19.85
N GLN A 147 0.77 13.21 -20.87
CA GLN A 147 2.11 12.62 -20.73
C GLN A 147 3.01 13.45 -19.81
N THR A 148 2.70 14.74 -19.66
CA THR A 148 3.45 15.64 -18.78
C THR A 148 2.63 16.04 -17.55
N ALA A 149 1.43 15.50 -17.33
CA ALA A 149 0.57 15.92 -16.21
C ALA A 149 1.19 15.60 -14.84
N SER A 150 1.76 14.41 -14.66
CA SER A 150 2.52 14.05 -13.46
C SER A 150 3.95 14.52 -13.61
N ARG A 151 4.32 15.54 -12.83
CA ARG A 151 5.62 16.22 -12.91
C ARG A 151 6.11 16.67 -11.52
N PRO A 152 6.45 15.72 -10.63
CA PRO A 152 6.90 16.05 -9.28
C PRO A 152 8.01 17.10 -9.25
N TRP A 153 7.87 18.07 -8.33
CA TRP A 153 8.74 19.24 -8.14
C TRP A 153 8.84 20.23 -9.31
N ASP A 154 8.23 19.98 -10.47
CA ASP A 154 8.17 20.95 -11.57
C ASP A 154 7.39 22.21 -11.13
N ARG A 155 7.84 23.38 -11.59
CA ARG A 155 7.22 24.67 -11.24
C ARG A 155 5.74 24.71 -11.61
N ASP A 156 5.38 24.07 -12.72
CA ASP A 156 4.07 24.18 -13.35
C ASP A 156 3.18 22.95 -13.04
N ARG A 157 3.48 22.21 -11.96
CA ARG A 157 2.67 21.10 -11.43
C ARG A 157 1.37 21.60 -10.80
N ASP A 158 0.27 20.88 -11.02
CA ASP A 158 -1.08 21.34 -10.64
C ASP A 158 -1.93 20.29 -9.89
N GLY A 159 -1.36 19.12 -9.56
CA GLY A 159 -2.07 18.04 -8.88
C GLY A 159 -1.49 16.68 -9.23
N PHE A 160 -1.96 15.63 -8.55
CA PHE A 160 -1.53 14.27 -8.84
C PHE A 160 -2.31 13.67 -10.02
N VAL A 161 -1.76 12.62 -10.62
CA VAL A 161 -2.46 11.81 -11.63
C VAL A 161 -2.82 10.47 -11.00
N LEU A 162 -4.11 10.13 -10.98
CA LEU A 162 -4.57 8.88 -10.37
C LEU A 162 -4.10 7.68 -11.19
N GLY A 163 -3.46 6.72 -10.52
CA GLY A 163 -3.08 5.43 -11.07
C GLY A 163 -3.77 4.27 -10.34
N GLU A 164 -3.57 3.07 -10.86
CA GLU A 164 -4.05 1.82 -10.27
C GLU A 164 -3.02 0.71 -10.45
N GLY A 165 -3.08 -0.32 -9.59
CA GLY A 165 -2.16 -1.45 -9.61
C GLY A 165 -1.96 -2.07 -8.24
N ALA A 166 -0.91 -2.87 -8.10
CA ALA A 166 -0.52 -3.47 -6.83
C ALA A 166 0.99 -3.69 -6.75
N GLY A 167 1.51 -3.69 -5.52
CA GLY A 167 2.88 -4.07 -5.20
C GLY A 167 2.89 -4.89 -3.91
N VAL A 168 3.53 -6.06 -3.95
CA VAL A 168 3.56 -7.02 -2.83
C VAL A 168 4.97 -7.57 -2.70
N LEU A 169 5.43 -7.72 -1.47
CA LEU A 169 6.71 -8.32 -1.08
C LEU A 169 6.47 -9.59 -0.26
N VAL A 170 7.46 -10.48 -0.27
CA VAL A 170 7.58 -11.52 0.74
C VAL A 170 8.69 -11.10 1.70
N LEU A 171 8.32 -10.83 2.94
CA LEU A 171 9.25 -10.60 4.05
C LEU A 171 9.47 -11.93 4.78
N GLU A 172 10.68 -12.17 5.24
CA GLU A 172 11.07 -13.44 5.84
C GLU A 172 12.16 -13.24 6.89
N GLU A 173 12.07 -13.99 7.98
CA GLU A 173 13.09 -14.03 9.02
C GLU A 173 14.44 -14.49 8.44
N TYR A 174 15.52 -13.81 8.82
CA TYR A 174 16.81 -13.93 8.16
C TYR A 174 17.41 -15.35 8.25
N GLU A 175 17.38 -15.98 9.41
CA GLU A 175 17.89 -17.35 9.57
C GLU A 175 17.00 -18.39 8.89
N HIS A 176 15.68 -18.18 8.86
CA HIS A 176 14.73 -18.99 8.09
C HIS A 176 15.04 -18.91 6.58
N ALA A 177 15.21 -17.69 6.04
CA ALA A 177 15.60 -17.46 4.65
C ALA A 177 16.95 -18.11 4.31
N LYS A 178 17.95 -17.93 5.17
CA LYS A 178 19.29 -18.53 5.00
C LYS A 178 19.24 -20.06 5.02
N LYS A 179 18.51 -20.65 5.97
CA LYS A 179 18.42 -22.11 6.14
C LYS A 179 17.88 -22.78 4.88
N ARG A 180 16.98 -22.14 4.15
CA ARG A 180 16.44 -22.65 2.88
C ARG A 180 17.19 -22.18 1.63
N GLY A 181 18.26 -21.39 1.77
CA GLY A 181 19.03 -20.87 0.64
C GLY A 181 18.26 -19.87 -0.23
N ALA A 182 17.41 -19.04 0.37
CA ALA A 182 16.62 -18.05 -0.34
C ALA A 182 17.48 -17.01 -1.08
N ARG A 183 16.99 -16.50 -2.21
CA ARG A 183 17.51 -15.26 -2.79
C ARG A 183 17.04 -14.08 -1.95
N ILE A 184 17.98 -13.30 -1.41
CA ILE A 184 17.71 -12.11 -0.60
C ILE A 184 17.99 -10.87 -1.44
N TYR A 185 16.98 -10.02 -1.64
CA TYR A 185 17.09 -8.77 -2.39
C TYR A 185 17.68 -7.62 -1.56
N GLY A 186 17.38 -7.61 -0.27
CA GLY A 186 17.78 -6.59 0.68
C GLY A 186 17.16 -6.87 2.04
N GLU A 187 17.54 -6.05 3.01
CA GLU A 187 17.05 -6.11 4.38
C GLU A 187 16.15 -4.91 4.65
N LEU A 188 14.97 -5.14 5.25
CA LEU A 188 14.11 -4.08 5.73
C LEU A 188 14.61 -3.62 7.11
N ALA A 189 15.56 -2.70 7.10
CA ALA A 189 16.27 -2.30 8.32
C ALA A 189 15.42 -1.45 9.28
N GLY A 190 14.44 -0.68 8.78
CA GLY A 190 13.70 0.25 9.63
C GLY A 190 12.34 0.67 9.10
N TYR A 191 11.42 0.91 10.02
CA TYR A 191 10.05 1.37 9.79
C TYR A 191 9.68 2.46 10.80
N GLY A 192 9.19 3.59 10.29
CA GLY A 192 8.78 4.75 11.08
C GLY A 192 7.41 5.27 10.67
N MET A 193 6.65 5.73 11.66
CA MET A 193 5.34 6.34 11.48
C MET A 193 5.27 7.69 12.22
N SER A 194 4.38 8.55 11.73
CA SER A 194 4.04 9.82 12.35
C SER A 194 2.66 10.27 11.89
N SER A 195 2.03 11.16 12.66
CA SER A 195 0.85 11.90 12.22
C SER A 195 1.13 13.39 12.31
N ASP A 196 0.69 14.14 11.30
CA ASP A 196 0.81 15.60 11.24
C ASP A 196 -0.04 16.27 12.32
N ALA A 197 -1.21 15.70 12.62
CA ALA A 197 -2.21 16.28 13.51
C ALA A 197 -2.55 17.75 13.17
N HIS A 198 -2.55 18.09 11.87
CA HIS A 198 -2.67 19.46 11.38
C HIS A 198 -3.84 19.64 10.40
N HIS A 199 -3.80 19.00 9.23
CA HIS A 199 -4.85 19.09 8.22
C HIS A 199 -5.15 17.71 7.61
N ILE A 200 -6.40 17.47 7.20
CA ILE A 200 -6.85 16.15 6.76
C ILE A 200 -6.30 15.71 5.39
N THR A 201 -5.92 16.65 4.53
CA THR A 201 -5.47 16.39 3.15
C THR A 201 -4.22 17.16 2.72
N ALA A 202 -3.70 18.06 3.57
CA ALA A 202 -2.58 18.92 3.25
C ALA A 202 -1.43 18.57 4.21
N PRO A 203 -0.34 17.94 3.71
CA PRO A 203 0.74 17.51 4.59
C PRO A 203 1.47 18.72 5.17
N ASP A 204 1.85 18.65 6.44
CA ASP A 204 2.84 19.53 7.03
C ASP A 204 4.27 19.03 6.74
N LYS A 205 5.30 19.79 7.10
CA LYS A 205 6.70 19.36 7.04
C LYS A 205 7.17 18.62 8.29
N ASP A 206 6.57 18.87 9.46
CA ASP A 206 7.05 18.31 10.74
C ASP A 206 6.73 16.81 10.89
N GLY A 207 5.52 16.40 10.48
CA GLY A 207 5.11 15.01 10.50
C GLY A 207 6.01 14.13 9.64
N PRO A 208 6.14 14.35 8.32
CA PRO A 208 7.02 13.56 7.46
C PRO A 208 8.47 13.53 7.97
N ARG A 209 9.00 14.65 8.49
CA ARG A 209 10.32 14.68 9.14
C ARG A 209 10.41 13.68 10.29
N ARG A 210 9.43 13.67 11.20
CA ARG A 210 9.38 12.71 12.31
C ARG A 210 9.25 11.27 11.83
N GLY A 211 8.46 11.02 10.79
CA GLY A 211 8.33 9.69 10.17
C GLY A 211 9.68 9.15 9.70
N VAL A 212 10.44 9.96 8.95
CA VAL A 212 11.80 9.63 8.49
C VAL A 212 12.74 9.38 9.68
N LEU A 213 12.78 10.29 10.67
CA LEU A 213 13.65 10.14 11.85
C LEU A 213 13.30 8.91 12.68
N ASN A 214 12.03 8.54 12.76
CA ASN A 214 11.60 7.32 13.44
C ASN A 214 12.07 6.07 12.70
N ALA A 215 12.02 6.06 11.37
CA ALA A 215 12.52 4.95 10.55
C ALA A 215 14.04 4.79 10.68
N LEU A 216 14.80 5.89 10.57
CA LEU A 216 16.25 5.91 10.77
C LEU A 216 16.65 5.41 12.15
N ARG A 217 15.98 5.92 13.19
CA ARG A 217 16.22 5.50 14.58
C ARG A 217 15.93 4.01 14.76
N ASN A 218 14.85 3.50 14.17
CA ASN A 218 14.54 2.07 14.27
C ASN A 218 15.59 1.22 13.56
N GLY A 219 16.10 1.64 12.41
CA GLY A 219 17.16 0.93 11.71
C GLY A 219 18.57 1.15 12.24
N GLY A 220 18.74 2.02 13.25
CA GLY A 220 20.07 2.37 13.78
C GLY A 220 20.96 3.05 12.75
N LEU A 221 20.37 3.77 11.78
CA LEU A 221 21.07 4.45 10.70
C LEU A 221 21.09 5.96 10.93
N ASN A 222 22.13 6.62 10.41
CA ASN A 222 22.21 8.07 10.32
C ASN A 222 21.70 8.54 8.95
N ALA A 223 21.38 9.84 8.82
CA ALA A 223 20.90 10.36 7.54
C ALA A 223 21.96 10.31 6.42
N ASP A 224 23.25 10.39 6.76
CA ASP A 224 24.37 10.27 5.81
C ASP A 224 24.62 8.84 5.32
N ASP A 225 24.01 7.84 5.97
CA ASP A 225 23.98 6.46 5.47
C ASP A 225 22.97 6.29 4.30
N ILE A 226 22.05 7.25 4.10
CA ILE A 226 21.00 7.17 3.08
C ILE A 226 21.51 7.63 1.71
N GLN A 227 21.56 6.69 0.79
CA GLN A 227 22.06 6.91 -0.57
C GLN A 227 20.95 7.32 -1.56
N TYR A 228 19.71 6.93 -1.28
CA TYR A 228 18.58 7.12 -2.18
C TYR A 228 17.27 7.23 -1.42
N VAL A 229 16.39 8.12 -1.87
CA VAL A 229 15.03 8.29 -1.36
C VAL A 229 14.05 8.15 -2.52
N ASN A 230 13.23 7.11 -2.48
CA ASN A 230 12.02 7.07 -3.30
C ASN A 230 10.95 7.92 -2.60
N ALA A 231 10.84 9.18 -3.01
CA ALA A 231 9.94 10.15 -2.39
C ALA A 231 8.46 9.83 -2.68
N HIS A 232 7.56 10.39 -1.88
CA HIS A 232 6.12 10.34 -2.13
C HIS A 232 5.76 11.13 -3.41
N GLY A 233 6.33 12.32 -3.59
CA GLY A 233 6.41 13.05 -4.86
C GLY A 233 5.11 13.04 -5.67
N THR A 234 4.03 13.60 -5.11
CA THR A 234 2.68 13.48 -5.69
C THR A 234 2.42 14.44 -6.85
N SER A 235 3.36 15.30 -7.22
CA SER A 235 3.13 16.36 -8.21
C SER A 235 2.12 17.42 -7.73
N THR A 236 1.94 17.53 -6.41
CA THR A 236 1.07 18.55 -5.80
C THR A 236 1.90 19.78 -5.39
N PRO A 237 1.37 21.01 -5.53
CA PRO A 237 2.13 22.21 -5.19
C PRO A 237 2.66 22.21 -3.75
N LEU A 238 1.80 21.87 -2.77
CA LEU A 238 2.16 21.88 -1.36
C LEU A 238 2.92 20.62 -0.94
N GLY A 239 2.49 19.43 -1.39
CA GLY A 239 3.07 18.16 -0.98
C GLY A 239 4.55 18.05 -1.31
N ASP A 240 4.92 18.26 -2.58
CA ASP A 240 6.29 18.13 -3.06
C ASP A 240 7.25 19.12 -2.36
N LYS A 241 6.75 20.34 -2.09
CA LYS A 241 7.51 21.37 -1.37
C LYS A 241 7.72 20.96 0.09
N ASN A 242 6.66 20.56 0.78
CA ASN A 242 6.73 20.21 2.19
C ASN A 242 7.53 18.94 2.43
N GLU A 243 7.51 17.98 1.50
CA GLU A 243 8.38 16.80 1.53
C GLU A 243 9.86 17.18 1.39
N THR A 244 10.20 18.08 0.46
CA THR A 244 11.57 18.60 0.33
C THR A 244 12.02 19.32 1.60
N ASP A 245 11.15 20.14 2.18
CA ASP A 245 11.43 20.86 3.42
C ASP A 245 11.58 19.88 4.61
N ALA A 246 10.77 18.82 4.67
CA ALA A 246 10.86 17.78 5.69
C ALA A 246 12.20 17.02 5.62
N LEU A 247 12.62 16.61 4.43
CA LEU A 247 13.90 15.90 4.23
C LEU A 247 15.10 16.77 4.59
N LYS A 248 15.09 18.07 4.23
CA LYS A 248 16.15 19.01 4.64
C LYS A 248 16.22 19.25 6.14
N LEU A 249 15.10 19.07 6.83
CA LEU A 249 15.01 19.23 8.29
C LEU A 249 15.33 17.93 9.04
N ALA A 250 15.47 16.78 8.37
CA ALA A 250 15.84 15.51 8.97
C ALA A 250 17.38 15.35 8.90
N PRO A 251 18.12 15.76 9.95
CA PRO A 251 19.58 15.64 9.99
C PRO A 251 20.06 14.21 10.16
#